data_AF-A0A832ID55-F1
#
_entry.id   AF-A0A832ID55-F1
#
_cell.length_a   1.000
_cell.length_b   1.000
_cell.length_c   1.000
_cell.angle_alpha   90.00
_cell.angle_beta   90.00
_cell.angle_gamma   90.00
#
_symmetry.space_group_name_H-M   'P 1'
#
loop_
_entity.id
_entity.type
_entity.pdbx_description
1 polymer ?
#
loop_
_entity_poly.entity_id
_entity_poly.type
_entity_poly.pdbx_seq_one_letter_code
_entity_poly.pdbx_strand_id
1 'polypeptide(L)'
;MGRLGLLFLLFTASIFAQLLYISPAMDLALSVYEPFFISQPQRPGEIGLFRVMNAASTIQIISFEVGPNVTLDQLVLSTKQAAMKERSTGRIKITNLDCFFRWFSIETSDRIVQSFQLIFLRSGRAYVSSYFAPEEEFYTYLVPALLTVQSLKGPTWFNHVDEKHGYKLMVYEPFQPVEIEEGEIGSFAAVDEEKVGYIQIVQEKLPKRMKVDEYADLVEKNTLLKLNQYKLFASGQNLVQGNDFFWRIFSFVQNETNLKALQVHVVFDEVAITLTYLSSEQGFEQFLPAAVATIFSFSM
;
A
#
# COMPACT_ATOMS: atom_id res chain seq x y z
N MET A 1 -27.63 11.41 -26.17
CA MET A 1 -27.57 11.20 -24.71
C MET A 1 -27.98 12.49 -24.02
N GLY A 2 -29.11 12.48 -23.30
CA GLY A 2 -29.61 13.69 -22.63
C GLY A 2 -28.75 14.08 -21.42
N ARG A 3 -28.81 15.36 -21.02
CA ARG A 3 -28.07 15.91 -19.85
C ARG A 3 -28.22 15.08 -18.58
N LEU A 4 -29.37 14.43 -18.37
CA LEU A 4 -29.62 13.50 -17.27
C LEU A 4 -28.78 12.21 -17.33
N GLY A 5 -28.50 11.68 -18.52
CA GLY A 5 -27.63 10.50 -18.68
C GLY A 5 -26.16 10.83 -18.42
N LEU A 6 -25.73 12.06 -18.75
CA LEU A 6 -24.38 12.54 -18.44
C LEU A 6 -24.21 12.78 -16.93
N LEU A 7 -25.22 13.37 -16.29
CA LEU A 7 -25.26 13.55 -14.83
C LEU A 7 -25.27 12.21 -14.09
N PHE A 8 -26.05 11.23 -14.55
CA PHE A 8 -26.05 9.90 -13.93
C PHE A 8 -24.71 9.19 -14.10
N LEU A 9 -24.07 9.26 -15.28
CA LEU A 9 -22.73 8.71 -15.50
C LEU A 9 -21.66 9.38 -14.63
N LEU A 10 -21.67 10.71 -14.55
CA LEU A 10 -20.79 11.47 -13.65
C LEU A 10 -21.06 11.12 -12.18
N PHE A 11 -22.33 10.95 -11.79
CA PHE A 11 -22.72 10.57 -10.45
C PHE A 11 -22.26 9.13 -10.13
N THR A 12 -22.46 8.16 -11.01
CA THR A 12 -22.00 6.78 -10.81
C THR A 12 -20.47 6.64 -10.81
N ALA A 13 -19.77 7.43 -11.62
CA ALA A 13 -18.32 7.50 -11.60
C ALA A 13 -17.80 8.13 -10.30
N SER A 14 -18.54 9.09 -9.73
CA SER A 14 -18.20 9.69 -8.43
C SER A 14 -18.61 8.87 -7.20
N ILE A 15 -19.55 7.93 -7.33
CA ILE A 15 -20.00 7.09 -6.20
C ILE A 15 -19.07 5.90 -5.95
N PHE A 16 -18.38 5.41 -6.98
CA PHE A 16 -17.44 4.30 -6.87
C PHE A 16 -16.01 4.77 -7.19
N ALA A 17 -15.42 5.54 -6.27
CA ALA A 17 -13.97 5.85 -6.31
C ALA A 17 -13.07 4.60 -6.23
N GLN A 18 -13.67 3.42 -6.01
CA GLN A 18 -13.03 2.12 -6.04
C GLN A 18 -13.72 1.24 -7.07
N LEU A 19 -12.98 0.77 -8.05
CA LEU A 19 -13.49 -0.17 -9.03
C LEU A 19 -13.28 -1.60 -8.51
N LEU A 20 -14.32 -2.43 -8.49
CA LEU A 20 -14.20 -3.83 -8.10
C LEU A 20 -13.77 -4.68 -9.32
N TYR A 21 -12.64 -5.36 -9.21
CA TYR A 21 -12.21 -6.40 -10.14
C TYR A 21 -12.53 -7.78 -9.58
N ILE A 22 -13.07 -8.67 -10.41
CA ILE A 22 -13.33 -10.07 -10.08
C ILE A 22 -12.61 -10.93 -11.13
N SER A 23 -11.83 -11.91 -10.69
CA SER A 23 -11.11 -12.81 -11.59
C SER A 23 -12.09 -13.60 -12.47
N PRO A 24 -11.65 -14.05 -13.67
CA PRO A 24 -12.47 -14.93 -14.51
C PRO A 24 -12.89 -16.23 -13.80
N ALA A 25 -12.09 -16.74 -12.87
CA ALA A 25 -12.39 -17.91 -12.06
C ALA A 25 -13.28 -17.60 -10.83
N MET A 26 -13.63 -16.33 -10.60
CA MET A 26 -14.48 -15.84 -9.49
C MET A 26 -13.97 -16.17 -8.08
N ASP A 27 -12.69 -16.50 -7.97
CA ASP A 27 -12.02 -16.92 -6.74
C ASP A 27 -11.12 -15.82 -6.15
N LEU A 28 -10.96 -14.71 -6.88
CA LEU A 28 -10.23 -13.52 -6.47
C LEU A 28 -11.08 -12.27 -6.77
N ALA A 29 -11.23 -11.40 -5.77
CA ALA A 29 -11.83 -10.08 -5.91
C ALA A 29 -10.91 -9.03 -5.30
N LEU A 30 -10.73 -7.91 -5.99
CA LEU A 30 -9.83 -6.82 -5.62
C LEU A 30 -10.53 -5.47 -5.76
N SER A 31 -10.30 -4.58 -4.80
CA SER A 31 -10.55 -3.15 -4.96
C SER A 31 -9.41 -2.53 -5.76
N VAL A 32 -9.72 -1.90 -6.88
CA VAL A 32 -8.80 -1.15 -7.73
C VAL A 32 -8.90 0.32 -7.33
N TYR A 33 -7.80 0.88 -6.84
CA TYR A 33 -7.72 2.25 -6.37
C TYR A 33 -7.25 3.19 -7.48
N GLU A 34 -7.81 4.41 -7.51
CA GLU A 34 -7.33 5.47 -8.40
C GLU A 34 -5.81 5.70 -8.21
N PRO A 35 -5.07 6.00 -9.30
CA PRO A 35 -5.56 6.31 -10.65
C PRO A 35 -5.59 5.09 -11.61
N PHE A 36 -5.54 3.87 -11.09
CA PHE A 36 -5.54 2.67 -11.93
C PHE A 36 -6.93 2.40 -12.52
N PHE A 37 -6.98 2.13 -13.82
CA PHE A 37 -8.19 1.66 -14.51
C PHE A 37 -7.94 0.31 -15.20
N ILE A 38 -9.00 -0.47 -15.38
CA ILE A 38 -8.93 -1.77 -16.06
C ILE A 38 -8.53 -1.60 -17.53
N SER A 39 -7.54 -2.36 -17.94
CA SER A 39 -7.15 -2.57 -19.33
C SER A 39 -7.36 -4.02 -19.72
N GLN A 40 -7.47 -4.28 -21.02
CA GLN A 40 -7.53 -5.65 -21.53
C GLN A 40 -6.21 -6.39 -21.32
N PRO A 41 -6.24 -7.63 -20.82
CA PRO A 41 -5.08 -8.49 -20.79
C PRO A 41 -4.46 -8.67 -22.18
N GLN A 42 -3.13 -8.70 -22.23
CA GLN A 42 -2.31 -8.77 -23.44
C GLN A 42 -1.48 -10.06 -23.52
N ARG A 43 -1.35 -10.80 -22.42
CA ARG A 43 -0.47 -11.99 -22.34
C ARG A 43 -1.23 -13.24 -21.89
N PRO A 44 -0.81 -14.44 -22.33
CA PRO A 44 -1.34 -15.69 -21.80
C PRO A 44 -1.16 -15.77 -20.27
N GLY A 45 -2.20 -16.22 -19.57
CA GLY A 45 -2.21 -16.34 -18.11
C GLY A 45 -2.40 -15.02 -17.35
N GLU A 46 -2.34 -13.88 -18.05
CA GLU A 46 -2.75 -12.58 -17.47
C GLU A 46 -4.27 -12.56 -17.35
N ILE A 47 -4.75 -12.45 -16.12
CA ILE A 47 -6.17 -12.40 -15.81
C ILE A 47 -6.64 -10.97 -15.52
N GLY A 48 -5.73 -10.09 -15.10
CA GLY A 48 -6.02 -8.69 -14.82
C GLY A 48 -4.86 -7.80 -15.23
N LEU A 49 -5.17 -6.66 -15.83
CA LEU A 49 -4.22 -5.62 -16.18
C LEU A 49 -4.83 -4.26 -15.84
N PHE A 50 -4.11 -3.44 -15.09
CA PHE A 50 -4.54 -2.11 -14.69
C PHE A 50 -3.45 -1.11 -15.05
N ARG A 51 -3.85 0.06 -15.56
CA ARG A 51 -2.92 1.08 -16.05
C ARG A 51 -3.27 2.45 -15.51
N VAL A 52 -2.28 3.32 -15.48
CA VAL A 52 -2.48 4.75 -15.23
C VAL A 52 -2.48 5.49 -16.57
N MET A 53 -3.35 6.49 -16.70
CA MET A 53 -3.50 7.22 -17.95
C MET A 53 -2.25 8.10 -18.15
N ASN A 54 -1.64 8.03 -19.33
CA ASN A 54 -0.42 8.79 -19.68
C ASN A 54 0.82 8.48 -18.82
N ALA A 55 0.85 7.34 -18.13
CA ALA A 55 2.01 6.84 -17.41
C ALA A 55 2.35 5.40 -17.86
N ALA A 56 3.57 4.95 -17.59
CA ALA A 56 4.00 3.59 -17.87
C ALA A 56 3.75 2.62 -16.69
N SER A 57 3.29 3.15 -15.56
CA SER A 57 2.83 2.40 -14.39
C SER A 57 1.70 1.43 -14.71
N THR A 58 1.92 0.17 -14.37
CA THR A 58 0.96 -0.92 -14.58
C THR A 58 0.91 -1.87 -13.40
N ILE A 59 -0.27 -2.41 -13.13
CA ILE A 59 -0.46 -3.58 -12.26
C ILE A 59 -0.88 -4.74 -13.15
N GLN A 60 -0.15 -5.85 -13.09
CA GLN A 60 -0.41 -7.07 -13.82
C GLN A 60 -0.72 -8.19 -12.83
N ILE A 61 -1.79 -8.95 -13.10
CA ILE A 61 -2.16 -10.13 -12.34
C ILE A 61 -2.12 -11.35 -13.25
N ILE A 62 -1.25 -12.28 -12.92
CA ILE A 62 -1.13 -13.57 -13.58
C ILE A 62 -1.68 -14.64 -12.64
N SER A 63 -2.44 -15.58 -13.22
CA SER A 63 -2.94 -16.77 -12.51
C SER A 63 -2.70 -18.02 -13.32
N PHE A 64 -2.32 -19.09 -12.64
CA PHE A 64 -2.18 -20.42 -13.22
C PHE A 64 -2.50 -21.49 -12.18
N GLU A 65 -2.95 -22.64 -12.67
CA GLU A 65 -3.25 -23.80 -11.84
C GLU A 65 -1.96 -24.45 -11.36
N VAL A 66 -1.97 -24.93 -10.11
CA VAL A 66 -0.83 -25.61 -9.50
C VAL A 66 -1.25 -26.95 -8.91
N GLY A 67 -0.32 -27.90 -8.90
CA GLY A 67 -0.54 -29.19 -8.27
C GLY A 67 -0.74 -29.07 -6.75
N PRO A 68 -1.38 -30.05 -6.09
CA PRO A 68 -1.76 -29.98 -4.67
C PRO A 68 -0.58 -29.87 -3.70
N ASN A 69 0.63 -30.24 -4.14
CA ASN A 69 1.83 -30.25 -3.31
C ASN A 69 2.76 -29.05 -3.59
N VAL A 70 2.37 -28.11 -4.45
CA VAL A 70 3.18 -26.92 -4.74
C VAL A 70 3.16 -25.99 -3.55
N THR A 71 4.34 -25.64 -3.03
CA THR A 71 4.48 -24.69 -1.92
C THR A 71 4.69 -23.27 -2.41
N LEU A 72 4.41 -22.29 -1.54
CA LEU A 72 4.70 -20.88 -1.84
C LEU A 72 6.17 -20.65 -2.16
N ASP A 73 7.09 -21.33 -1.46
CA ASP A 73 8.54 -21.19 -1.71
C ASP A 73 8.97 -21.72 -3.08
N GLN A 74 8.39 -22.85 -3.50
CA GLN A 74 8.62 -23.36 -4.86
C GLN A 74 8.09 -22.39 -5.92
N LEU A 75 6.91 -21.81 -5.69
CA LEU A 75 6.32 -20.80 -6.57
C LEU A 75 7.21 -19.55 -6.66
N VAL A 76 7.68 -19.04 -5.52
CA VAL A 76 8.61 -17.91 -5.43
C VAL A 76 9.87 -18.17 -6.26
N LEU A 77 10.47 -19.35 -6.17
CA LEU A 77 11.64 -19.68 -6.98
C LEU A 77 11.31 -19.73 -8.48
N SER A 78 10.16 -20.32 -8.85
CA SER A 78 9.74 -20.45 -10.26
C SER A 78 9.41 -19.13 -10.94
N THR A 79 9.00 -18.11 -10.17
CA THR A 79 8.65 -16.78 -10.71
C THR A 79 9.84 -15.84 -10.82
N LYS A 80 11.01 -16.21 -10.28
CA LYS A 80 12.23 -15.40 -10.36
C LYS A 80 12.82 -15.45 -11.76
N GLN A 81 13.01 -14.29 -12.37
CA GLN A 81 13.62 -14.16 -13.69
C GLN A 81 15.08 -13.73 -13.56
N ALA A 82 15.95 -14.19 -14.47
CA ALA A 82 17.39 -13.89 -14.43
C ALA A 82 17.71 -12.38 -14.51
N ALA A 83 16.85 -11.59 -15.15
CA ALA A 83 17.02 -10.13 -15.28
C ALA A 83 16.60 -9.34 -14.02
N MET A 84 16.01 -10.00 -13.00
CA MET A 84 15.56 -9.34 -11.78
C MET A 84 16.72 -9.09 -10.82
N LYS A 85 16.96 -7.82 -10.49
CA LYS A 85 17.84 -7.38 -9.40
C LYS A 85 16.99 -7.19 -8.14
N GLU A 86 16.91 -8.23 -7.33
CA GLU A 86 16.13 -8.25 -6.09
C GLU A 86 16.76 -7.34 -5.03
N ARG A 87 15.96 -6.44 -4.46
CA ARG A 87 16.38 -5.45 -3.46
C ARG A 87 15.94 -5.83 -2.05
N SER A 88 14.69 -6.27 -1.94
CA SER A 88 14.07 -6.63 -0.66
C SER A 88 13.03 -7.73 -0.86
N THR A 89 12.84 -8.55 0.16
CA THR A 89 11.83 -9.61 0.19
C THR A 89 11.20 -9.66 1.57
N GLY A 90 9.96 -10.10 1.64
CA GLY A 90 9.29 -10.30 2.92
C GLY A 90 8.18 -11.34 2.81
N ARG A 91 7.72 -11.79 3.97
CA ARG A 91 6.50 -12.56 4.10
C ARG A 91 5.50 -11.74 4.90
N ILE A 92 4.28 -11.68 4.39
CA ILE A 92 3.19 -10.97 5.04
C ILE A 92 1.98 -11.88 5.05
N LYS A 93 1.13 -11.69 6.05
CA LYS A 93 -0.12 -12.41 6.13
C LYS A 93 -1.29 -11.48 5.86
N ILE A 94 -1.93 -11.66 4.72
CA ILE A 94 -3.12 -10.87 4.36
C ILE A 94 -4.34 -11.74 4.60
N THR A 95 -5.18 -11.38 5.57
CA THR A 95 -6.31 -12.19 6.02
C THR A 95 -5.82 -13.56 6.52
N ASN A 96 -6.19 -14.66 5.87
CA ASN A 96 -5.69 -16.00 6.14
C ASN A 96 -4.71 -16.53 5.07
N LEU A 97 -4.20 -15.64 4.21
CA LEU A 97 -3.32 -16.01 3.10
C LEU A 97 -1.87 -15.63 3.43
N ASP A 98 -1.01 -16.64 3.46
CA ASP A 98 0.44 -16.42 3.47
C ASP A 98 0.86 -15.90 2.10
N CYS A 99 1.42 -14.71 2.09
CA CYS A 99 1.85 -14.03 0.88
C CYS A 99 3.36 -13.79 0.95
N PHE A 100 4.03 -14.02 -0.17
CA PHE A 100 5.41 -13.60 -0.37
C PHE A 100 5.43 -12.29 -1.12
N PHE A 101 6.27 -11.38 -0.66
CA PHE A 101 6.53 -10.10 -1.30
C PHE A 101 7.98 -10.03 -1.76
N ARG A 102 8.20 -9.41 -2.92
CA ARG A 102 9.53 -8.96 -3.33
C ARG A 102 9.49 -7.59 -3.98
N TRP A 103 10.57 -6.86 -3.78
CA TRP A 103 10.93 -5.65 -4.51
C TRP A 103 12.14 -5.95 -5.38
N PHE A 104 12.07 -5.60 -6.65
CA PHE A 104 13.18 -5.77 -7.57
C PHE A 104 13.20 -4.69 -8.64
N SER A 105 14.31 -4.58 -9.34
CA SER A 105 14.39 -3.81 -10.58
C SER A 105 14.75 -4.71 -11.77
N ILE A 106 14.34 -4.30 -12.96
CA ILE A 106 14.74 -4.90 -14.22
C ILE A 106 15.37 -3.80 -15.07
N GLU A 107 16.60 -4.04 -15.50
CA GLU A 107 17.29 -3.17 -16.45
C GLU A 107 16.90 -3.58 -17.87
N THR A 108 16.33 -2.62 -18.61
CA THR A 108 16.02 -2.78 -20.04
C THR A 108 17.00 -1.95 -20.86
N SER A 109 16.99 -2.08 -22.19
CA SER A 109 17.87 -1.29 -23.06
C SER A 109 17.71 0.23 -22.88
N ASP A 110 16.53 0.67 -22.45
CA ASP A 110 16.15 2.09 -22.49
C ASP A 110 15.94 2.69 -21.09
N ARG A 111 15.72 1.88 -20.05
CA ARG A 111 15.41 2.34 -18.67
C ARG A 111 15.49 1.25 -17.62
N ILE A 112 15.53 1.67 -16.36
CA ILE A 112 15.32 0.83 -15.19
C ILE A 112 13.83 0.82 -14.85
N VAL A 113 13.24 -0.37 -14.79
CA VAL A 113 11.88 -0.57 -14.30
C VAL A 113 11.96 -1.08 -12.87
N GLN A 114 11.40 -0.32 -11.93
CA GLN A 114 11.21 -0.73 -10.55
C GLN A 114 9.90 -1.52 -10.44
N SER A 115 9.89 -2.53 -9.57
CA SER A 115 8.73 -3.39 -9.39
C SER A 115 8.60 -3.88 -7.97
N PHE A 116 7.36 -4.09 -7.56
CA PHE A 116 7.06 -4.99 -6.47
C PHE A 116 6.12 -6.09 -6.93
N GLN A 117 6.19 -7.25 -6.28
CA GLN A 117 5.38 -8.40 -6.60
C GLN A 117 4.86 -9.07 -5.32
N LEU A 118 3.56 -9.34 -5.29
CA LEU A 118 2.87 -10.13 -4.29
C LEU A 118 2.51 -11.49 -4.88
N ILE A 119 2.92 -12.56 -4.20
CA ILE A 119 2.75 -13.94 -4.64
C ILE A 119 2.00 -14.70 -3.55
N PHE A 120 0.96 -15.42 -3.91
CA PHE A 120 0.20 -16.26 -2.97
C PHE A 120 -0.47 -17.44 -3.66
N LEU A 121 -0.87 -18.42 -2.86
CA LEU A 121 -1.64 -19.58 -3.27
C LEU A 121 -3.08 -19.47 -2.74
N ARG A 122 -4.07 -19.73 -3.59
CA ARG A 122 -5.48 -19.74 -3.19
C ARG A 122 -6.24 -20.74 -4.05
N SER A 123 -6.99 -21.63 -3.42
CA SER A 123 -7.91 -22.57 -4.09
C SER A 123 -7.27 -23.37 -5.26
N GLY A 124 -6.05 -23.89 -5.06
CA GLY A 124 -5.34 -24.68 -6.09
C GLY A 124 -4.74 -23.84 -7.23
N ARG A 125 -4.70 -22.52 -7.08
CA ARG A 125 -4.12 -21.58 -8.04
C ARG A 125 -2.99 -20.77 -7.42
N ALA A 126 -2.00 -20.46 -8.23
CA ALA A 126 -0.99 -19.47 -7.94
C ALA A 126 -1.42 -18.11 -8.50
N TYR A 127 -1.17 -17.07 -7.71
CA TYR A 127 -1.39 -15.69 -8.07
C TYR A 127 -0.10 -14.91 -7.98
N VAL A 128 0.18 -14.16 -9.03
CA VAL A 128 1.32 -13.24 -9.12
C VAL A 128 0.76 -11.88 -9.48
N SER A 129 0.73 -10.97 -8.51
CA SER A 129 0.29 -9.59 -8.69
C SER A 129 1.51 -8.67 -8.64
N SER A 130 1.83 -8.04 -9.77
CA SER A 130 3.04 -7.25 -9.92
C SER A 130 2.69 -5.82 -10.29
N TYR A 131 3.29 -4.86 -9.60
CA TYR A 131 3.32 -3.46 -10.02
C TYR A 131 4.65 -3.20 -10.73
N PHE A 132 4.59 -2.59 -11.91
CA PHE A 132 5.76 -2.18 -12.68
C PHE A 132 5.65 -0.70 -12.98
N ALA A 133 6.73 0.03 -12.77
CA ALA A 133 6.86 1.42 -13.19
C ALA A 133 8.32 1.77 -13.46
N PRO A 134 8.60 2.68 -14.41
CA PRO A 134 9.89 3.34 -14.50
C PRO A 134 10.31 3.95 -13.16
N GLU A 135 11.61 4.01 -12.92
CA GLU A 135 12.19 4.52 -11.67
C GLU A 135 11.70 5.93 -11.32
N GLU A 136 11.54 6.80 -12.31
CA GLU A 136 11.11 8.19 -12.17
C GLU A 136 9.68 8.37 -11.65
N GLU A 137 8.78 7.42 -11.89
CA GLU A 137 7.38 7.50 -11.48
C GLU A 137 6.98 6.41 -10.46
N PHE A 138 7.92 5.57 -10.05
CA PHE A 138 7.63 4.39 -9.22
C PHE A 138 6.89 4.75 -7.93
N TYR A 139 7.40 5.73 -7.17
CA TYR A 139 6.80 6.15 -5.90
C TYR A 139 5.45 6.87 -6.08
N THR A 140 5.23 7.53 -7.21
CA THR A 140 4.01 8.31 -7.49
C THR A 140 2.75 7.47 -7.35
N TYR A 141 2.80 6.20 -7.78
CA TYR A 141 1.64 5.30 -7.74
C TYR A 141 1.86 4.07 -6.86
N LEU A 142 2.91 4.06 -6.04
CA LEU A 142 3.27 2.92 -5.20
C LEU A 142 2.17 2.59 -4.18
N VAL A 143 1.68 3.60 -3.46
CA VAL A 143 0.64 3.41 -2.43
C VAL A 143 -0.68 2.89 -3.03
N PRO A 144 -1.28 3.52 -4.05
CA PRO A 144 -2.49 2.97 -4.67
C PRO A 144 -2.28 1.59 -5.31
N ALA A 145 -1.07 1.29 -5.79
CA ALA A 145 -0.75 -0.04 -6.29
C ALA A 145 -0.72 -1.09 -5.16
N LEU A 146 -0.07 -0.79 -4.03
CA LEU A 146 -0.06 -1.65 -2.84
C LEU A 146 -1.48 -1.86 -2.30
N LEU A 147 -2.27 -0.80 -2.18
CA LEU A 147 -3.68 -0.91 -1.78
C LEU A 147 -4.47 -1.83 -2.73
N THR A 148 -4.24 -1.73 -4.03
CA THR A 148 -4.92 -2.56 -5.03
C THR A 148 -4.53 -4.03 -4.91
N VAL A 149 -3.23 -4.35 -4.94
CA VAL A 149 -2.76 -5.74 -4.95
C VAL A 149 -3.00 -6.46 -3.61
N GLN A 150 -3.14 -5.72 -2.50
CA GLN A 150 -3.34 -6.26 -1.16
C GLN A 150 -4.80 -6.27 -0.73
N SER A 151 -5.73 -5.80 -1.57
CA SER A 151 -7.17 -5.72 -1.26
C SER A 151 -7.90 -7.07 -1.21
N LEU A 152 -7.17 -8.16 -0.94
CA LEU A 152 -7.68 -9.52 -0.86
C LEU A 152 -8.78 -9.62 0.21
N LYS A 153 -9.96 -10.08 -0.21
CA LYS A 153 -11.09 -10.34 0.69
C LYS A 153 -10.93 -11.70 1.38
N GLY A 154 -11.06 -11.70 2.71
CA GLY A 154 -10.97 -12.88 3.56
C GLY A 154 -11.21 -12.54 5.04
N PRO A 155 -11.41 -13.55 5.91
CA PRO A 155 -11.52 -13.35 7.35
C PRO A 155 -10.20 -12.81 7.91
N THR A 156 -10.29 -11.74 8.68
CA THR A 156 -9.12 -11.04 9.21
C THR A 156 -8.70 -11.58 10.57
N TRP A 157 -7.39 -11.56 10.85
CA TRP A 157 -6.80 -12.28 11.99
C TRP A 157 -6.58 -11.42 13.22
N PHE A 158 -6.29 -10.12 13.06
CA PHE A 158 -6.00 -9.25 14.19
C PHE A 158 -6.67 -7.87 14.04
N ASN A 159 -7.77 -7.70 14.75
CA ASN A 159 -8.42 -6.41 14.93
C ASN A 159 -7.90 -5.81 16.24
N HIS A 160 -7.07 -4.78 16.17
CA HIS A 160 -6.76 -3.94 17.31
C HIS A 160 -7.90 -2.96 17.53
N VAL A 161 -8.37 -2.84 18.77
CA VAL A 161 -9.39 -1.89 19.18
C VAL A 161 -8.86 -1.12 20.37
N ASP A 162 -8.74 0.19 20.23
CA ASP A 162 -8.42 1.08 21.34
C ASP A 162 -9.70 1.81 21.75
N GLU A 163 -10.33 1.33 22.82
CA GLU A 163 -11.56 1.93 23.34
C GLU A 163 -11.35 3.32 23.96
N LYS A 164 -10.13 3.60 24.46
CA LYS A 164 -9.81 4.87 25.11
C LYS A 164 -9.79 6.02 24.09
N HIS A 165 -9.19 5.77 22.93
CA HIS A 165 -9.05 6.75 21.85
C HIS A 165 -10.12 6.55 20.75
N GLY A 166 -10.93 5.49 20.84
CA GLY A 166 -12.06 5.25 19.96
C GLY A 166 -11.66 4.90 18.53
N TYR A 167 -10.60 4.10 18.34
CA TYR A 167 -10.18 3.68 17.00
C TYR A 167 -10.05 2.16 16.88
N LYS A 168 -10.10 1.69 15.63
CA LYS A 168 -9.87 0.30 15.24
C LYS A 168 -8.85 0.24 14.12
N LEU A 169 -8.03 -0.81 14.14
CA LEU A 169 -6.97 -1.04 13.17
C LEU A 169 -6.83 -2.53 12.89
N MET A 170 -6.67 -2.88 11.63
CA MET A 170 -6.23 -4.21 11.23
C MET A 170 -4.71 -4.27 11.29
N VAL A 171 -4.12 -5.07 12.19
CA VAL A 171 -2.65 -5.18 12.27
C VAL A 171 -2.19 -6.37 11.45
N TYR A 172 -1.39 -6.12 10.42
CA TYR A 172 -0.86 -7.16 9.54
C TYR A 172 0.53 -7.61 10.01
N GLU A 173 0.73 -8.93 10.07
CA GLU A 173 2.05 -9.50 10.35
C GLU A 173 3.10 -8.98 9.33
N PRO A 174 4.32 -8.65 9.77
CA PRO A 174 4.91 -8.98 11.07
C PRO A 174 4.76 -7.91 12.16
N PHE A 175 3.91 -6.89 11.99
CA PHE A 175 3.74 -5.86 13.02
C PHE A 175 3.06 -6.42 14.27
N GLN A 176 3.58 -6.03 15.43
CA GLN A 176 3.01 -6.34 16.74
C GLN A 176 2.91 -5.05 17.57
N PRO A 177 1.89 -4.92 18.45
CA PRO A 177 1.80 -3.79 19.36
C PRO A 177 3.05 -3.68 20.24
N VAL A 178 3.51 -2.46 20.47
CA VAL A 178 4.62 -2.15 21.40
C VAL A 178 4.21 -1.08 22.40
N GLU A 179 5.05 -0.85 23.40
CA GLU A 179 4.86 0.25 24.35
C GLU A 179 4.83 1.59 23.61
N ILE A 180 3.87 2.44 24.00
CA ILE A 180 3.70 3.77 23.41
C ILE A 180 4.68 4.76 24.06
N GLU A 181 5.31 5.59 23.23
CA GLU A 181 6.08 6.74 23.67
C GLU A 181 5.17 7.94 23.99
N GLU A 182 5.75 8.97 24.62
CA GLU A 182 5.01 10.18 24.98
C GLU A 182 4.43 10.87 23.73
N GLY A 183 3.11 11.11 23.75
CA GLY A 183 2.37 11.75 22.66
C GLY A 183 1.74 10.78 21.66
N GLU A 184 2.03 9.49 21.76
CA GLU A 184 1.44 8.46 20.92
C GLU A 184 0.13 7.91 21.51
N ILE A 185 -0.80 7.53 20.63
CA ILE A 185 -2.04 6.82 21.00
C ILE A 185 -2.03 5.34 20.57
N GLY A 186 -0.99 4.91 19.86
CA GLY A 186 -0.82 3.52 19.44
C GLY A 186 0.47 3.33 18.64
N SER A 187 1.17 2.23 18.89
CA SER A 187 2.48 1.96 18.30
C SER A 187 2.67 0.48 18.00
N PHE A 188 3.29 0.19 16.85
CA PHE A 188 3.50 -1.18 16.38
C PHE A 188 4.89 -1.32 15.78
N ALA A 189 5.57 -2.43 16.07
CA ALA A 189 6.89 -2.72 15.52
C ALA A 189 6.92 -4.05 14.77
N ALA A 190 7.71 -4.08 13.72
CA ALA A 190 8.10 -5.28 12.99
C ALA A 190 9.63 -5.42 13.10
N VAL A 191 10.11 -6.61 13.44
CA VAL A 191 11.53 -6.91 13.54
C VAL A 191 11.83 -8.17 12.74
N ASP A 192 12.81 -8.09 11.85
CA ASP A 192 13.35 -9.23 11.12
C ASP A 192 14.85 -9.03 10.93
N GLU A 193 15.65 -9.92 11.55
CA GLU A 193 17.10 -9.78 11.65
C GLU A 193 17.51 -8.38 12.20
N GLU A 194 18.26 -7.60 11.42
CA GLU A 194 18.71 -6.24 11.77
C GLU A 194 17.73 -5.14 11.31
N LYS A 195 16.61 -5.51 10.68
CA LYS A 195 15.65 -4.55 10.12
C LYS A 195 14.50 -4.34 11.09
N VAL A 196 14.19 -3.07 11.33
CA VAL A 196 13.10 -2.65 12.20
C VAL A 196 12.17 -1.71 11.43
N GLY A 197 10.88 -2.02 11.44
CA GLY A 197 9.82 -1.12 10.99
C GLY A 197 8.98 -0.67 12.18
N TYR A 198 8.67 0.62 12.25
CA TYR A 198 7.87 1.19 13.34
C TYR A 198 6.68 1.96 12.78
N ILE A 199 5.48 1.70 13.29
CA ILE A 199 4.26 2.46 12.99
C ILE A 199 3.89 3.21 14.27
N GLN A 200 3.83 4.54 14.15
CA GLN A 200 3.39 5.45 15.19
C GLN A 200 2.02 6.01 14.84
N ILE A 201 1.13 6.15 15.82
CA ILE A 201 -0.16 6.83 15.69
C ILE A 201 -0.22 7.98 16.69
N VAL A 202 -0.45 9.19 16.16
CA VAL A 202 -0.63 10.42 16.96
C VAL A 202 -2.00 11.01 16.67
N GLN A 203 -2.63 11.55 17.71
CA GLN A 203 -3.90 12.26 17.63
C GLN A 203 -3.71 13.73 17.99
N GLU A 204 -4.26 14.62 17.16
CA GLU A 204 -4.26 16.06 17.38
C GLU A 204 -5.69 16.60 17.34
N LYS A 205 -6.02 17.45 18.32
CA LYS A 205 -7.29 18.20 18.28
C LYS A 205 -7.11 19.45 17.44
N LEU A 206 -7.91 19.58 16.41
CA LEU A 206 -7.90 20.72 15.50
C LEU A 206 -8.70 21.89 16.09
N PRO A 207 -8.30 23.15 15.81
CA PRO A 207 -9.03 24.34 16.26
C PRO A 207 -10.35 24.56 15.50
N LYS A 208 -10.52 23.89 14.36
CA LYS A 208 -11.70 23.91 13.50
C LYS A 208 -11.67 22.67 12.61
N ARG A 209 -12.82 22.31 12.03
CA ARG A 209 -12.89 21.31 10.96
C ARG A 209 -12.00 21.71 9.78
N MET A 210 -11.22 20.75 9.29
CA MET A 210 -10.22 20.93 8.24
C MET A 210 -10.31 19.77 7.24
N LYS A 211 -9.97 20.02 5.97
CA LYS A 211 -9.79 18.92 5.01
C LYS A 211 -8.45 18.22 5.27
N VAL A 212 -8.36 16.93 4.93
CA VAL A 212 -7.16 16.12 5.19
C VAL A 212 -5.91 16.67 4.48
N ASP A 213 -6.07 17.27 3.30
CA ASP A 213 -5.00 17.90 2.52
C ASP A 213 -4.54 19.23 3.11
N GLU A 214 -5.47 20.07 3.57
CA GLU A 214 -5.15 21.31 4.29
C GLU A 214 -4.35 20.99 5.57
N TYR A 215 -4.74 19.94 6.32
CA TYR A 215 -3.99 19.51 7.50
C TYR A 215 -2.60 18.99 7.12
N ALA A 216 -2.52 18.14 6.10
CA ALA A 216 -1.26 17.60 5.62
C ALA A 216 -0.28 18.72 5.23
N ASP A 217 -0.73 19.75 4.51
CA ASP A 217 0.07 20.91 4.11
C ASP A 217 0.61 21.68 5.32
N LEU A 218 -0.18 21.81 6.39
CA LEU A 218 0.26 22.46 7.63
C LEU A 218 1.36 21.65 8.32
N VAL A 219 1.19 20.32 8.41
CA VAL A 219 2.22 19.42 8.99
C VAL A 219 3.53 19.52 8.21
N GLU A 220 3.47 19.53 6.88
CA GLU A 220 4.67 19.64 6.06
C GLU A 220 5.41 20.96 6.27
N LYS A 221 4.68 22.09 6.21
CA LYS A 221 5.26 23.43 6.39
C LYS A 221 5.84 23.64 7.78
N ASN A 222 5.16 23.14 8.81
CA ASN A 222 5.53 23.43 10.20
C ASN A 222 6.53 22.42 10.77
N THR A 223 6.59 21.20 10.25
CA THR A 223 7.37 20.10 10.83
C THR A 223 8.34 19.50 9.81
N LEU A 224 7.84 18.97 8.69
CA LEU A 224 8.66 18.12 7.83
C LEU A 224 9.75 18.88 7.06
N LEU A 225 9.46 20.09 6.57
CA LEU A 225 10.45 20.92 5.87
C LEU A 225 11.65 21.33 6.75
N LYS A 226 11.54 21.16 8.08
CA LYS A 226 12.61 21.44 9.04
C LYS A 226 13.48 20.21 9.33
N LEU A 227 13.10 19.03 8.83
CA LEU A 227 13.90 17.82 9.00
C LEU A 227 15.17 17.91 8.16
N ASN A 228 16.27 17.41 8.73
CA ASN A 228 17.57 17.43 8.06
C ASN A 228 17.52 16.58 6.77
N GLN A 229 17.93 17.19 5.65
CA GLN A 229 17.90 16.58 4.32
C GLN A 229 16.52 15.99 3.94
N TYR A 230 15.43 16.65 4.34
CA TYR A 230 14.09 16.28 3.91
C TYR A 230 14.00 16.15 2.39
N LYS A 231 13.54 15.00 1.93
CA LYS A 231 13.31 14.71 0.51
C LYS A 231 11.97 14.01 0.35
N LEU A 232 10.99 14.72 -0.21
CA LEU A 232 9.73 14.13 -0.64
C LEU A 232 9.94 13.31 -1.91
N PHE A 233 9.44 12.07 -1.92
CA PHE A 233 9.43 11.21 -3.11
C PHE A 233 8.09 11.28 -3.83
N ALA A 234 6.99 11.19 -3.09
CA ALA A 234 5.63 11.22 -3.63
C ALA A 234 4.62 11.57 -2.54
N SER A 235 3.48 12.10 -2.94
CA SER A 235 2.30 12.27 -2.10
C SER A 235 1.04 12.09 -2.93
N GLY A 236 -0.08 11.81 -2.26
CA GLY A 236 -1.36 11.60 -2.91
C GLY A 236 -2.50 11.48 -1.92
N GLN A 237 -3.69 11.24 -2.46
CA GLN A 237 -4.89 10.97 -1.68
C GLN A 237 -5.54 9.69 -2.19
N ASN A 238 -6.10 8.90 -1.27
CA ASN A 238 -6.90 7.74 -1.61
C ASN A 238 -8.10 7.62 -0.67
N LEU A 239 -9.28 7.37 -1.24
CA LEU A 239 -10.47 7.00 -0.48
C LEU A 239 -10.40 5.49 -0.17
N VAL A 240 -10.28 5.13 1.10
CA VAL A 240 -10.21 3.73 1.55
C VAL A 240 -11.31 3.46 2.56
N GLN A 241 -12.22 2.54 2.23
CA GLN A 241 -13.35 2.15 3.09
C GLN A 241 -14.22 3.35 3.55
N GLY A 242 -14.33 4.39 2.72
CA GLY A 242 -15.12 5.59 3.02
C GLY A 242 -14.36 6.70 3.74
N ASN A 243 -13.08 6.49 4.08
CA ASN A 243 -12.23 7.50 4.70
C ASN A 243 -11.26 8.09 3.68
N ASP A 244 -11.15 9.43 3.68
CA ASP A 244 -10.16 10.15 2.87
C ASP A 244 -8.81 10.14 3.57
N PHE A 245 -7.83 9.48 2.96
CA PHE A 245 -6.45 9.47 3.44
C PHE A 245 -5.56 10.33 2.55
N PHE A 246 -4.81 11.25 3.16
CA PHE A 246 -3.66 11.87 2.52
C PHE A 246 -2.41 11.09 2.89
N TRP A 247 -1.55 10.78 1.93
CA TRP A 247 -0.28 10.09 2.21
C TRP A 247 0.90 10.78 1.55
N ARG A 248 2.09 10.57 2.12
CA ARG A 248 3.37 10.99 1.54
C ARG A 248 4.46 9.99 1.88
N ILE A 249 5.40 9.82 0.96
CA ILE A 249 6.64 9.06 1.15
C ILE A 249 7.80 10.04 1.08
N PHE A 250 8.62 10.08 2.11
CA PHE A 250 9.78 10.97 2.19
C PHE A 250 10.95 10.30 2.92
N SER A 251 12.14 10.88 2.79
CA SER A 251 13.30 10.54 3.61
C SER A 251 13.86 11.76 4.32
N PHE A 252 14.59 11.51 5.39
CA PHE A 252 15.34 12.51 6.15
C PHE A 252 16.48 11.83 6.91
N VAL A 253 17.40 12.62 7.44
CA VAL A 253 18.49 12.13 8.29
C VAL A 253 18.20 12.44 9.75
N GLN A 254 18.28 11.43 10.61
CA GLN A 254 18.22 11.56 12.06
C GLN A 254 19.34 10.75 12.69
N ASN A 255 20.12 11.38 13.58
CA ASN A 255 21.25 10.73 14.25
C ASN A 255 22.17 9.99 13.25
N GLU A 256 22.56 10.66 12.17
CA GLU A 256 23.39 10.13 11.07
C GLU A 256 22.79 8.94 10.29
N THR A 257 21.55 8.55 10.60
CA THR A 257 20.84 7.47 9.91
C THR A 257 19.86 8.04 8.89
N ASN A 258 19.93 7.55 7.66
CA ASN A 258 18.93 7.84 6.63
C ASN A 258 17.67 7.03 6.90
N LEU A 259 16.59 7.72 7.23
CA LEU A 259 15.29 7.12 7.45
C LEU A 259 14.37 7.41 6.28
N LYS A 260 13.48 6.47 5.97
CA LYS A 260 12.40 6.62 5.01
C LYS A 260 11.08 6.40 5.74
N ALA A 261 10.09 7.24 5.42
CA ALA A 261 8.80 7.25 6.08
C ALA A 261 7.65 7.25 5.08
N LEU A 262 6.57 6.56 5.44
CA LEU A 262 5.23 6.72 4.90
C LEU A 262 4.41 7.40 6.00
N GLN A 263 4.02 8.66 5.77
CA GLN A 263 3.11 9.36 6.67
C GLN A 263 1.74 9.46 6.02
N VAL A 264 0.72 9.12 6.79
CA VAL A 264 -0.67 9.12 6.38
C VAL A 264 -1.49 9.94 7.38
N HIS A 265 -2.35 10.80 6.85
CA HIS A 265 -3.28 11.60 7.64
C HIS A 265 -4.71 11.18 7.32
N VAL A 266 -5.56 11.23 8.34
CA VAL A 266 -7.01 11.14 8.23
C VAL A 266 -7.63 12.10 9.24
N VAL A 267 -8.74 12.75 8.88
CA VAL A 267 -9.40 13.75 9.73
C VAL A 267 -10.86 13.34 9.96
N PHE A 268 -11.23 13.23 11.23
CA PHE A 268 -12.58 12.96 11.70
C PHE A 268 -13.08 14.18 12.48
N ASP A 269 -14.00 14.94 11.89
CA ASP A 269 -14.49 16.21 12.43
C ASP A 269 -13.37 17.21 12.80
N GLU A 270 -13.09 17.38 14.09
CA GLU A 270 -12.05 18.27 14.63
C GLU A 270 -10.87 17.47 15.22
N VAL A 271 -10.69 16.22 14.80
CA VAL A 271 -9.61 15.35 15.24
C VAL A 271 -8.81 14.91 14.01
N ALA A 272 -7.51 15.20 14.00
CA ALA A 272 -6.58 14.69 13.01
C ALA A 272 -5.79 13.51 13.60
N ILE A 273 -5.68 12.45 12.81
CA ILE A 273 -4.85 11.30 13.12
C ILE A 273 -3.69 11.29 12.13
N THR A 274 -2.47 11.14 12.65
CA THR A 274 -1.26 10.94 11.86
C THR A 274 -0.72 9.55 12.14
N LEU A 275 -0.70 8.70 11.12
CA LEU A 275 -0.05 7.39 11.15
C LEU A 275 1.26 7.48 10.38
N THR A 276 2.38 7.21 11.04
CA THR A 276 3.71 7.27 10.42
C THR A 276 4.37 5.90 10.50
N TYR A 277 4.60 5.28 9.35
CA TYR A 277 5.52 4.16 9.23
C TYR A 277 6.94 4.70 8.96
N LEU A 278 7.92 4.26 9.76
CA LEU A 278 9.31 4.70 9.72
C LEU A 278 10.25 3.49 9.74
N SER A 279 11.30 3.54 8.91
CA SER A 279 12.35 2.51 8.90
C SER A 279 13.64 3.03 8.23
N SER A 280 14.74 2.26 8.34
CA SER A 280 15.87 2.39 7.43
C SER A 280 15.45 2.04 5.99
N GLU A 281 16.26 2.35 4.98
CA GLU A 281 15.85 2.13 3.59
C GLU A 281 15.52 0.67 3.26
N GLN A 282 16.32 -0.29 3.72
CA GLN A 282 16.06 -1.72 3.47
C GLN A 282 14.85 -2.23 4.25
N GLY A 283 14.69 -1.80 5.50
CA GLY A 283 13.52 -2.16 6.31
C GLY A 283 12.24 -1.54 5.76
N PHE A 284 12.32 -0.33 5.20
CA PHE A 284 11.22 0.36 4.53
C PHE A 284 10.64 -0.52 3.42
N GLU A 285 11.47 -0.96 2.47
CA GLU A 285 11.01 -1.79 1.36
C GLU A 285 10.42 -3.13 1.82
N GLN A 286 10.99 -3.72 2.88
CA GLN A 286 10.57 -5.01 3.39
C GLN A 286 9.19 -4.97 4.05
N PHE A 287 8.94 -4.00 4.95
CA PHE A 287 7.71 -3.96 5.74
C PHE A 287 6.65 -2.99 5.20
N LEU A 288 6.97 -2.15 4.20
CA LEU A 288 6.00 -1.23 3.58
C LEU A 288 4.68 -1.91 3.17
N PRO A 289 4.66 -3.11 2.57
CA PRO A 289 3.40 -3.77 2.24
C PRO A 289 2.52 -4.01 3.47
N ALA A 290 3.07 -4.57 4.55
CA ALA A 290 2.30 -4.79 5.78
C ALA A 290 1.92 -3.47 6.46
N ALA A 291 2.79 -2.45 6.37
CA ALA A 291 2.53 -1.13 6.91
C ALA A 291 1.39 -0.40 6.18
N VAL A 292 1.35 -0.47 4.84
CA VAL A 292 0.24 0.10 4.04
C VAL A 292 -1.07 -0.59 4.37
N ALA A 293 -1.10 -1.93 4.39
CA ALA A 293 -2.30 -2.68 4.75
C ALA A 293 -2.79 -2.35 6.17
N THR A 294 -1.86 -2.18 7.11
CA THR A 294 -2.17 -1.79 8.50
C THR A 294 -2.70 -0.37 8.57
N ILE A 295 -1.93 0.62 8.12
CA ILE A 295 -2.27 2.05 8.26
C ILE A 295 -3.60 2.41 7.59
N PHE A 296 -3.83 1.93 6.37
CA PHE A 296 -5.05 2.27 5.61
C PHE A 296 -6.30 1.49 6.06
N SER A 297 -6.18 0.64 7.07
CA SER A 297 -7.32 0.01 7.74
C SER A 297 -7.85 0.81 8.93
N PHE A 298 -7.21 1.92 9.27
CA PHE A 298 -7.58 2.77 10.40
C PHE A 298 -9.02 3.29 10.25
N SER A 299 -9.78 3.20 11.33
CA SER A 299 -11.15 3.73 11.42
C SER A 299 -11.46 4.19 12.85
N MET A 300 -12.37 5.15 12.97
CA MET A 300 -12.97 5.59 14.25
C MET A 300 -14.45 5.20 14.30
#